data_AF-A0A8H5WN33-F1
#
_entry.id   AF-A0A8H5WN33-F1
#
_cell.length_a   1.000
_cell.length_b   1.000
_cell.length_c   1.000
_cell.angle_alpha   90.00
_cell.angle_beta   90.00
_cell.angle_gamma   90.00
#
_symmetry.space_group_name_H-M   'P 1'
#
loop_
_entity.id
_entity.type
_entity.pdbx_description
1 polymer ?
#
loop_
_entity_poly.entity_id
_entity_poly.type
_entity_poly.pdbx_seq_one_letter_code
_entity_poly.pdbx_strand_id
1 'polypeptide(L)'
;MVATAPDLMNPKETKAISLSIWDNPGYRGRDPDIPAVAPPKNHPERKDCNPARLKAYSEATMKARKDIFVSSFGERQLSLRQMATHPDYWKRAIPMFAGNMGKLLYAKFGFKELGRVKIQVPGESEAIYEIAMVWNPHDESGKGSGRD
;
A
#
# COMPACT_ATOMS: atom_id res chain seq x y z
N MET A 1 10.16 6.45 4.82
CA MET A 1 9.92 7.78 5.43
C MET A 1 9.32 7.57 6.82
N VAL A 2 9.71 8.40 7.80
CA VAL A 2 9.22 8.30 9.19
C VAL A 2 8.43 9.56 9.51
N ALA A 3 7.23 9.40 10.06
CA ALA A 3 6.46 10.50 10.62
C ALA A 3 6.50 10.44 12.14
N THR A 4 6.62 11.60 12.76
CA THR A 4 6.73 11.76 14.20
C THR A 4 5.61 12.64 14.76
N ALA A 5 5.23 12.43 16.01
CA ALA A 5 4.33 13.31 16.75
C ALA A 5 4.72 13.37 18.24
N PRO A 6 4.23 14.39 18.97
CA PRO A 6 4.36 14.43 20.42
C PRO A 6 3.80 13.18 21.07
N ASP A 7 4.49 12.68 22.09
CA ASP A 7 4.02 11.55 22.88
C ASP A 7 2.76 11.93 23.67
N LEU A 8 1.78 11.02 23.72
CA LEU A 8 0.50 11.25 24.41
C LEU A 8 0.63 11.34 25.94
N MET A 9 1.61 10.66 26.52
CA MET A 9 1.93 10.64 27.94
C MET A 9 2.94 11.73 28.33
N ASN A 10 3.85 12.10 27.42
CA ASN A 10 4.79 13.20 27.58
C ASN A 10 4.89 14.08 26.33
N PRO A 11 4.04 15.12 26.19
CA PRO A 11 4.03 15.97 25.00
C PRO A 11 5.33 16.73 24.69
N LYS A 12 6.30 16.75 25.61
CA LYS A 12 7.63 17.34 25.38
C LYS A 12 8.55 16.42 24.58
N GLU A 13 8.23 15.14 24.49
CA GLU A 13 8.97 14.14 23.74
C GLU A 13 8.31 13.86 22.39
N THR A 14 9.13 13.54 21.40
CA THR A 14 8.68 13.20 20.04
C THR A 14 8.89 11.71 19.80
N LYS A 15 7.86 11.01 19.32
CA LYS A 15 7.94 9.60 18.94
C LYS A 15 7.68 9.40 17.46
N ALA A 16 8.33 8.39 16.88
CA ALA A 16 7.95 7.86 15.58
C ALA A 16 6.56 7.22 15.70
N ILE A 17 5.59 7.76 14.96
CA ILE A 17 4.19 7.30 14.99
C ILE A 17 3.80 6.58 13.71
N SER A 18 4.57 6.74 12.64
CA SER A 18 4.38 6.01 11.39
C SER A 18 5.70 5.77 10.68
N LEU A 19 5.84 4.58 10.09
CA LEU A 19 6.93 4.20 9.21
C LEU A 19 6.33 3.78 7.87
N SER A 20 6.91 4.30 6.80
CA SER A 20 6.62 3.88 5.43
C SER A 20 7.87 3.26 4.80
N ILE A 21 7.72 2.06 4.27
CA ILE A 21 8.72 1.29 3.54
C ILE A 21 8.43 1.44 2.05
N TRP A 22 9.40 1.96 1.31
CA TRP A 22 9.30 2.24 -0.11
C TRP A 22 10.27 1.35 -0.87
N ASP A 23 9.85 0.95 -2.07
CA ASP A 23 10.69 0.26 -3.03
C ASP A 23 11.43 1.28 -3.88
N ASN A 24 12.75 1.10 -3.97
CA ASN A 24 13.61 1.94 -4.79
C ASN A 24 13.30 1.73 -6.28
N PRO A 25 13.56 2.74 -7.12
CA PRO A 25 13.49 2.59 -8.57
C PRO A 25 14.35 1.39 -9.02
N GLY A 26 13.78 0.53 -9.87
CA GLY A 26 14.45 -0.70 -10.33
C GLY A 26 14.28 -1.92 -9.41
N TYR A 27 13.53 -1.81 -8.30
CA TYR A 27 13.12 -2.98 -7.54
C TYR A 27 12.28 -3.93 -8.43
N ARG A 28 12.70 -5.20 -8.50
CA ARG A 28 12.12 -6.22 -9.40
C ARG A 28 10.97 -7.02 -8.80
N GLY A 29 10.52 -6.68 -7.59
CA GLY A 29 9.57 -7.53 -6.87
C GLY A 29 10.28 -8.59 -6.02
N ARG A 30 9.49 -9.30 -5.21
CA ARG A 30 9.94 -10.53 -4.59
C ARG A 30 9.93 -11.61 -5.66
N ASP A 31 10.98 -12.43 -5.71
CA ASP A 31 11.00 -13.59 -6.59
C ASP A 31 9.79 -14.49 -6.23
N PRO A 32 8.86 -14.73 -7.18
CA PRO A 32 7.65 -15.52 -6.92
C PRO A 32 7.95 -16.99 -6.63
N ASP A 33 9.17 -17.46 -6.94
CA ASP A 33 9.61 -18.82 -6.67
C ASP A 33 10.18 -18.99 -5.24
N ILE A 34 10.31 -17.90 -4.47
CA ILE A 34 10.68 -18.00 -3.05
C ILE A 34 9.52 -18.68 -2.31
N PRO A 35 9.78 -19.80 -1.59
CA PRO A 35 8.73 -20.53 -0.89
C PRO A 35 8.00 -19.63 0.10
N ALA A 36 6.66 -19.67 0.04
CA ALA A 36 5.85 -19.06 1.09
C ALA A 36 6.21 -19.68 2.44
N VAL A 37 6.38 -18.85 3.46
CA VAL A 37 6.55 -19.34 4.84
C VAL A 37 5.24 -20.04 5.22
N ALA A 38 5.34 -21.30 5.66
CA ALA A 38 4.19 -22.04 6.15
C ALA A 38 3.49 -21.25 7.27
N PRO A 39 2.14 -21.35 7.40
CA PRO A 39 1.43 -20.74 8.51
C PRO A 39 2.08 -21.12 9.85
N PRO A 40 2.11 -20.21 10.84
CA PRO A 40 2.55 -20.55 12.19
C PRO A 40 1.80 -21.79 12.68
N LYS A 41 2.51 -22.76 13.30
CA LYS A 41 1.90 -24.03 13.74
C LYS A 41 0.70 -23.83 14.67
N ASN A 42 0.69 -22.74 15.43
CA ASN A 42 -0.37 -22.37 16.36
C ASN A 42 -1.57 -21.66 15.70
N HIS A 43 -1.50 -21.34 14.41
CA HIS A 43 -2.56 -20.65 13.67
C HIS A 43 -2.74 -21.22 12.23
N PRO A 44 -3.09 -22.51 12.09
CA PRO A 44 -3.27 -23.14 10.78
C PRO A 44 -4.44 -22.54 9.97
N GLU A 45 -5.38 -21.87 10.63
CA GLU A 45 -6.53 -21.19 10.03
C GLU A 45 -6.18 -19.92 9.26
N ARG A 46 -4.93 -19.44 9.36
CA ARG A 46 -4.47 -18.20 8.72
C ARG A 46 -4.43 -18.32 7.19
N LYS A 47 -5.54 -17.86 6.59
CA LYS A 47 -5.74 -17.72 5.14
C LYS A 47 -4.68 -16.86 4.45
N ASP A 48 -4.08 -15.89 5.16
CA ASP A 48 -3.08 -14.97 4.62
C ASP A 48 -1.66 -15.56 4.54
N CYS A 49 -1.43 -16.73 5.15
CA CYS A 49 -0.20 -17.50 5.00
C CYS A 49 -0.35 -18.71 4.05
N ASN A 50 -1.47 -18.81 3.32
CA ASN A 50 -1.70 -19.88 2.36
C ASN A 50 -0.84 -19.67 1.09
N PRO A 51 0.01 -20.65 0.69
CA PRO A 51 0.90 -20.51 -0.46
C PRO A 51 0.19 -20.22 -1.78
N ALA A 52 -0.96 -20.85 -2.05
CA ALA A 52 -1.71 -20.62 -3.29
C ALA A 52 -2.28 -19.20 -3.35
N ARG A 53 -2.80 -18.69 -2.22
CA ARG A 53 -3.29 -17.31 -2.10
C ARG A 53 -2.16 -16.30 -2.26
N LEU A 54 -1.00 -16.54 -1.64
CA LEU A 54 0.18 -15.68 -1.77
C LEU A 54 0.71 -15.64 -3.21
N LYS A 55 0.71 -16.78 -3.91
CA LYS A 55 1.07 -16.85 -5.33
C LYS A 55 0.10 -16.05 -6.20
N ALA A 56 -1.20 -16.29 -6.06
CA ALA A 56 -2.23 -15.56 -6.82
C ALA A 56 -2.15 -14.04 -6.55
N TYR A 57 -1.91 -13.63 -5.31
CA TYR A 57 -1.69 -12.24 -4.94
C TYR A 57 -0.49 -11.65 -5.65
N SER A 58 0.66 -12.33 -5.59
CA SER A 58 1.91 -11.87 -6.20
C SER A 58 1.79 -11.74 -7.72
N GLU A 59 1.22 -12.73 -8.39
CA GLU A 59 1.01 -12.72 -9.84
C GLU A 59 0.07 -11.58 -10.27
N ALA A 60 -1.08 -11.43 -9.59
CA ALA A 60 -2.05 -10.40 -9.92
C ALA A 60 -1.51 -8.98 -9.67
N THR A 61 -0.82 -8.77 -8.55
CA THR A 61 -0.24 -7.46 -8.20
C THR A 61 0.95 -7.10 -9.09
N MET A 62 1.81 -8.06 -9.47
CA MET A 62 2.89 -7.82 -10.43
C MET A 62 2.33 -7.47 -11.81
N LYS A 63 1.32 -8.21 -12.28
CA LYS A 63 0.65 -7.92 -13.55
C LYS A 63 0.03 -6.52 -13.52
N ALA A 64 -0.76 -6.21 -12.49
CA ALA A 64 -1.38 -4.89 -12.36
C ALA A 64 -0.35 -3.77 -12.23
N ARG A 65 0.77 -3.99 -11.54
CA ARG A 65 1.87 -3.04 -11.48
C ARG A 65 2.38 -2.69 -12.87
N LYS A 66 2.63 -3.72 -13.68
CA LYS A 66 3.10 -3.55 -15.06
C LYS A 66 2.07 -2.79 -15.91
N ASP A 67 0.82 -3.25 -15.86
CA ASP A 67 -0.24 -2.78 -16.75
C ASP A 67 -0.77 -1.39 -16.41
N ILE A 68 -0.80 -1.02 -15.12
CA ILE A 68 -1.36 0.25 -14.66
C ILE A 68 -0.24 1.29 -14.49
N PHE A 69 0.83 0.92 -13.78
CA PHE A 69 1.81 1.90 -13.35
C PHE A 69 3.00 1.99 -14.29
N VAL A 70 3.63 0.86 -14.63
CA VAL A 70 4.83 0.88 -15.50
C VAL A 70 4.48 1.38 -16.90
N SER A 71 3.35 0.95 -17.45
CA SER A 71 2.85 1.44 -18.75
C SER A 71 2.61 2.95 -18.77
N SER A 72 2.10 3.53 -17.68
CA SER A 72 1.68 4.94 -17.61
C SER A 72 2.80 5.89 -17.18
N PHE A 73 3.69 5.43 -16.28
CA PHE A 73 4.68 6.28 -15.61
C PHE A 73 6.13 5.80 -15.76
N GLY A 74 6.33 4.66 -16.43
CA GLY A 74 7.65 4.03 -16.59
C GLY A 74 8.12 3.27 -15.35
N GLU A 75 9.34 2.73 -15.43
CA GLU A 75 9.91 1.87 -14.39
C GLU A 75 10.55 2.64 -13.21
N ARG A 76 10.83 3.94 -13.39
CA ARG A 76 11.52 4.78 -12.40
C ARG A 76 10.53 5.46 -11.45
N GLN A 77 9.74 4.66 -10.77
CA GLN A 77 8.76 5.11 -9.79
C GLN A 77 9.11 4.62 -8.38
N LEU A 78 8.77 5.43 -7.37
CA LEU A 78 8.77 5.01 -5.98
C LEU A 78 7.46 4.31 -5.69
N SER A 79 7.53 3.03 -5.31
CA SER A 79 6.34 2.25 -4.93
C SER A 79 6.32 2.10 -3.42
N LEU A 80 5.25 2.55 -2.76
CA LEU A 80 5.10 2.25 -1.35
C LEU A 80 4.75 0.77 -1.17
N ARG A 81 5.49 0.06 -0.32
CA ARG A 81 5.23 -1.35 -0.01
C ARG A 81 4.37 -1.52 1.23
N GLN A 82 4.73 -0.83 2.31
CA GLN A 82 4.04 -0.99 3.58
C GLN A 82 4.09 0.32 4.35
N MET A 83 2.98 0.60 5.02
CA MET A 83 2.90 1.63 6.04
C MET A 83 2.40 0.98 7.32
N ALA A 84 3.10 1.27 8.42
CA ALA A 84 2.63 0.95 9.75
C ALA A 84 2.47 2.25 10.53
N THR A 85 1.34 2.40 11.20
CA THR A 85 1.06 3.52 12.09
C THR A 85 0.73 2.97 13.46
N HIS A 86 1.29 3.56 14.51
CA HIS A 86 1.02 3.20 15.89
C HIS A 86 -0.48 3.38 16.19
N PRO A 87 -1.16 2.42 16.84
CA PRO A 87 -2.61 2.42 16.99
C PRO A 87 -3.17 3.66 17.66
N ASP A 88 -2.49 4.16 18.68
CA ASP A 88 -2.87 5.39 19.39
C ASP A 88 -2.85 6.66 18.51
N TYR A 89 -2.27 6.59 17.31
CA TYR A 89 -2.11 7.69 16.37
C TYR A 89 -2.82 7.45 15.03
N TRP A 90 -3.73 6.46 14.95
CA TRP A 90 -4.47 6.07 13.73
C TRP A 90 -5.39 7.15 13.10
N LYS A 91 -5.32 8.41 13.55
CA LYS A 91 -6.10 9.53 13.00
C LYS A 91 -5.32 10.44 12.03
N ARG A 92 -4.08 10.11 11.63
CA ARG A 92 -3.21 10.95 10.76
C ARG A 92 -2.42 10.06 9.76
N ALA A 93 -2.23 10.49 8.50
CA ALA A 93 -2.16 9.59 7.32
C ALA A 93 -0.87 9.62 6.47
N ILE A 94 -0.67 8.59 5.60
CA ILE A 94 0.31 8.46 4.46
C ILE A 94 -0.22 7.36 3.46
N PRO A 95 0.02 7.39 2.11
CA PRO A 95 -0.56 6.52 1.01
C PRO A 95 -0.35 4.99 1.01
N MET A 96 -0.93 4.18 0.07
CA MET A 96 -0.68 2.72 -0.27
C MET A 96 -1.63 2.17 -1.37
N PHE A 97 -1.42 0.92 -1.86
CA PHE A 97 -2.53 0.06 -2.32
C PHE A 97 -3.53 -0.09 -1.17
N ALA A 98 -4.72 0.43 -1.39
CA ALA A 98 -5.73 0.46 -0.38
C ALA A 98 -6.64 -0.77 -0.52
N GLY A 99 -6.62 -1.63 0.50
CA GLY A 99 -7.86 -2.31 0.89
C GLY A 99 -8.94 -1.25 1.15
N ASN A 100 -10.22 -1.64 1.15
CA ASN A 100 -11.35 -0.69 1.21
C ASN A 100 -11.23 0.44 2.26
N MET A 101 -10.57 0.17 3.40
CA MET A 101 -10.33 1.18 4.45
C MET A 101 -9.29 2.25 4.06
N GLY A 102 -8.23 1.90 3.34
CA GLY A 102 -7.16 2.84 2.95
C GLY A 102 -7.62 3.87 1.90
N LYS A 103 -8.61 3.51 1.07
CA LYS A 103 -9.03 4.30 -0.09
C LYS A 103 -9.53 5.69 0.33
N LEU A 104 -10.42 5.71 1.30
CA LEU A 104 -11.04 6.95 1.80
C LEU A 104 -9.99 7.86 2.42
N LEU A 105 -8.98 7.28 3.07
CA LEU A 105 -7.86 8.03 3.61
C LEU A 105 -7.06 8.67 2.48
N TYR A 106 -6.64 7.90 1.47
CA TYR A 106 -5.76 8.38 0.40
C TYR A 106 -6.44 9.39 -0.52
N ALA A 107 -7.73 9.22 -0.79
CA ALA A 107 -8.52 10.21 -1.52
C ALA A 107 -8.47 11.60 -0.85
N LYS A 108 -8.44 11.66 0.50
CA LYS A 108 -8.29 12.94 1.23
C LYS A 108 -6.92 13.60 1.05
N PHE A 109 -5.88 12.83 0.74
CA PHE A 109 -4.52 13.33 0.43
C PHE A 109 -4.31 13.57 -1.07
N GLY A 110 -5.39 13.65 -1.85
CA GLY A 110 -5.32 13.93 -3.28
C GLY A 110 -4.92 12.74 -4.14
N PHE A 111 -4.83 11.53 -3.59
CA PHE A 111 -4.62 10.33 -4.40
C PHE A 111 -5.86 10.04 -5.25
N LYS A 112 -5.63 9.70 -6.51
CA LYS A 112 -6.67 9.37 -7.49
C LYS A 112 -6.65 7.87 -7.77
N GLU A 113 -7.83 7.24 -7.81
CA GLU A 113 -7.98 5.84 -8.21
C GLU A 113 -7.63 5.68 -9.70
N LEU A 114 -6.73 4.75 -10.00
CA LEU A 114 -6.35 4.36 -11.37
C LEU A 114 -7.08 3.11 -11.83
N GLY A 115 -7.45 2.24 -10.90
CA GLY A 115 -8.14 1.01 -11.23
C GLY A 115 -8.26 0.06 -10.04
N ARG A 116 -8.94 -1.06 -10.29
CA ARG A 116 -9.12 -2.12 -9.31
C ARG A 116 -8.52 -3.41 -9.83
N VAL A 117 -7.80 -4.10 -8.95
CA VAL A 117 -7.13 -5.36 -9.25
C VAL A 117 -7.90 -6.45 -8.54
N LYS A 118 -8.54 -7.34 -9.30
CA LYS A 118 -9.13 -8.55 -8.76
C LYS A 118 -8.04 -9.59 -8.53
N ILE A 119 -7.95 -10.11 -7.33
CA ILE A 119 -7.08 -11.22 -6.97
C ILE A 119 -7.99 -12.42 -6.69
N GLN A 120 -7.82 -13.46 -7.50
CA GLN A 120 -8.64 -14.67 -7.49
C GLN A 120 -7.72 -15.89 -7.45
N VAL A 121 -7.92 -16.77 -6.46
CA VAL A 121 -7.30 -18.09 -6.49
C VAL A 121 -8.12 -19.00 -7.40
N PRO A 122 -7.50 -19.70 -8.38
CA PRO A 122 -8.21 -20.68 -9.19
C PRO A 122 -8.91 -21.73 -8.33
N GLY A 123 -10.20 -21.95 -8.57
CA GLY A 123 -11.02 -22.94 -7.86
C GLY A 123 -11.65 -22.44 -6.55
N GLU A 124 -11.27 -21.28 -6.03
CA GLU A 124 -11.97 -20.66 -4.90
C GLU A 124 -13.11 -19.75 -5.40
N SER A 125 -14.21 -19.66 -4.64
CA SER A 125 -15.30 -18.70 -4.91
C SER A 125 -15.02 -17.31 -4.33
N GLU A 126 -14.16 -17.21 -3.32
CA GLU A 126 -13.73 -15.95 -2.70
C GLU A 126 -12.75 -15.18 -3.61
N ALA A 127 -12.86 -13.86 -3.64
CA ALA A 127 -11.91 -12.97 -4.30
C ALA A 127 -11.63 -11.75 -3.41
N ILE A 128 -10.45 -11.15 -3.54
CA ILE A 128 -10.16 -9.85 -2.94
C ILE A 128 -9.89 -8.82 -4.03
N TYR A 129 -10.08 -7.55 -3.69
CA TYR A 129 -9.86 -6.42 -4.60
C TYR A 129 -8.91 -5.43 -3.97
N GLU A 130 -7.87 -5.08 -4.70
CA GLU A 130 -6.94 -4.01 -4.35
C GLU A 130 -7.22 -2.79 -5.23
N ILE A 131 -7.08 -1.59 -4.66
CA ILE A 131 -7.30 -0.33 -5.37
C ILE A 131 -5.96 0.31 -5.67
N ALA A 132 -5.64 0.41 -6.97
CA ALA A 132 -4.49 1.15 -7.47
C ALA A 132 -4.78 2.64 -7.37
N MET A 133 -3.94 3.39 -6.66
CA MET A 133 -4.08 4.84 -6.52
C MET A 133 -2.75 5.55 -6.79
N VAL A 134 -2.81 6.79 -7.30
CA VAL A 134 -1.63 7.62 -7.61
C VAL A 134 -1.79 9.01 -7.02
N TRP A 135 -0.69 9.63 -6.61
CA TRP A 135 -0.62 11.05 -6.27
C TRP A 135 0.45 11.70 -7.12
N ASN A 136 0.10 12.83 -7.73
CA ASN A 136 0.98 13.63 -8.55
C ASN A 136 1.17 14.99 -7.88
N PRO A 137 2.39 15.35 -7.43
CA PRO A 137 2.64 16.62 -6.76
C PRO A 137 2.30 17.85 -7.62
N HIS A 138 2.33 17.70 -8.95
CA HIS A 138 2.00 18.80 -9.87
C HIS A 138 0.49 19.07 -10.01
N ASP A 139 -0.36 18.17 -9.53
CA ASP A 139 -1.81 18.39 -9.52
C ASP A 139 -2.23 19.46 -8.49
N GLU A 140 -1.35 19.78 -7.53
CA GLU A 140 -1.61 20.77 -6.47
C GLU A 140 -1.21 22.20 -6.87
N SER A 141 -0.31 22.37 -7.85
CA SER A 141 0.14 23.69 -8.31
C SER A 141 -0.94 24.54 -9.01
N GLY A 142 -2.13 24.00 -9.27
CA GLY A 142 -3.27 24.72 -9.86
C GLY A 142 -4.30 25.25 -8.85
N LYS A 143 -4.15 25.00 -7.54
CA LYS A 143 -5.19 25.30 -6.52
C LYS A 143 -4.89 26.50 -5.61
N GLY A 144 -3.86 27.28 -5.91
CA GLY A 144 -3.43 28.43 -5.10
C GLY A 144 -3.35 29.74 -5.87
N SER A 145 -4.47 30.32 -6.27
CA SER A 145 -4.52 31.75 -6.66
C SER A 145 -5.87 32.42 -6.36
N GLY A 146 -6.65 31.88 -5.42
CA GLY A 146 -7.99 32.38 -5.10
C GLY A 146 -8.21 32.57 -3.61
N ARG A 147 -7.44 33.46 -3.00
CA ARG A 147 -7.80 34.16 -1.76
C ARG A 147 -7.21 35.56 -1.84
N ASP A 148 -7.96 36.44 -2.48
CA ASP A 148 -7.96 37.87 -2.17
C ASP A 148 -9.01 38.11 -1.07
#